data_AF-A0A6I9MNV7-F1
#
_entry.id   AF-A0A6I9MNV7-F1
#
_cell.length_a   1.000
_cell.length_b   1.000
_cell.length_c   1.000
_cell.angle_alpha   90.00
_cell.angle_beta   90.00
_cell.angle_gamma   90.00
#
_symmetry.space_group_name_H-M   'P 1'
#
loop_
_entity.id
_entity.type
_entity.pdbx_description
1 polymer ?
#
loop_
_entity_poly.entity_id
_entity_poly.type
_entity_poly.pdbx_seq_one_letter_code
_entity_poly.pdbx_strand_id
1 'polypeptide(L)'
;MAAMAAGDEHASSEILRGLARHLNCLNEDNKSTRKRALELIKRETVDKGLSSSVLQELFSALLKPLLKCLSDPMERCRETALTMTTEFIRCVPKPEESLPYLMPCLAQRLGEKETLETAEELRLLAVEMLTLTVEVCGKHLAPYLTDMINILQRTIVDPFPDVRRESCKCTINVAKSLPEHFHMQAESLMKPLMETIAHQHSRVRVSVIEATGAVIQHSNGKNVDDVLSHLAQRLFDDSPQVRRAVTVVVGDWLLQMKDRYSYFHKLVPLLLTCISDEIPEISCLAADLWKQVGAQWEKENEDDIKDKLDFLLSQPPFYPQGVERPGLGCRELVVRHLGRLVPAISNDITDWLVPTRVRTSQLLSLLLLHAEDHSVQHLQPLLAILYRASTDAERDVVSNVVYLEQLLGCVDALLCQSESDCSAVSLQLLQVLVTVQSLCPEPHLSEKALESVQCLCKVQGLDSVKDLYRQHMGQLLGWLSASVNTWSSYSPQRLQLHIIVIQS
;
A
#
# COMPACT_ATOMS: atom_id res chain seq x y z
N MET A 1 38.76 -22.10 27.02
CA MET A 1 37.33 -22.03 27.38
C MET A 1 37.10 -22.21 28.87
N ALA A 2 37.47 -23.32 29.51
CA ALA A 2 37.22 -23.52 30.96
C ALA A 2 37.87 -22.45 31.88
N ALA A 3 39.12 -22.05 31.62
CA ALA A 3 39.79 -21.01 32.41
C ALA A 3 39.21 -19.60 32.20
N MET A 4 38.65 -19.33 31.02
CA MET A 4 37.98 -18.05 30.73
C MET A 4 36.60 -18.00 31.38
N ALA A 5 35.84 -19.09 31.33
CA ALA A 5 34.54 -19.20 32.02
C ALA A 5 34.67 -19.05 33.55
N ALA A 6 35.70 -19.66 34.14
CA ALA A 6 36.00 -19.49 35.57
C ALA A 6 36.41 -18.04 35.91
N GLY A 7 37.10 -17.34 35.00
CA GLY A 7 37.44 -15.93 35.14
C GLY A 7 36.22 -15.01 35.06
N ASP A 8 35.30 -15.30 34.16
CA ASP A 8 34.05 -14.55 33.99
C ASP A 8 33.10 -14.74 35.19
N GLU A 9 32.95 -15.97 35.70
CA GLU A 9 32.17 -16.25 36.92
C GLU A 9 32.75 -15.53 38.15
N HIS A 10 34.08 -15.50 38.27
CA HIS A 10 34.72 -14.76 39.36
C HIS A 10 34.47 -13.25 39.24
N ALA A 11 34.67 -12.69 38.03
CA ALA A 11 34.45 -11.28 37.77
C ALA A 11 32.99 -10.84 38.03
N SER A 12 32.00 -11.63 37.59
CA SER A 12 30.59 -11.34 37.84
C SER A 12 30.25 -11.39 39.32
N SER A 13 30.77 -12.38 40.07
CA SER A 13 30.59 -12.50 41.52
C SER A 13 31.17 -11.31 42.29
N GLU A 14 32.37 -10.87 41.93
CA GLU A 14 32.99 -9.69 42.55
C GLU A 14 32.18 -8.42 42.32
N ILE A 15 31.68 -8.22 41.10
CA ILE A 15 30.83 -7.07 40.76
C ILE A 15 29.51 -7.14 41.54
N LEU A 16 28.83 -8.30 41.57
CA LEU A 16 27.59 -8.46 42.33
C LEU A 16 27.77 -8.17 43.82
N ARG A 17 28.90 -8.59 44.40
CA ARG A 17 29.24 -8.26 45.79
C ARG A 17 29.40 -6.74 45.98
N GLY A 18 30.02 -6.05 45.02
CA GLY A 18 30.12 -4.58 45.01
C GLY A 18 28.75 -3.88 44.87
N LEU A 19 27.84 -4.47 44.09
CA LEU A 19 26.50 -3.94 43.85
C LEU A 19 25.52 -4.18 45.00
N ALA A 20 25.79 -5.11 45.91
CA ALA A 20 24.87 -5.51 46.99
C ALA A 20 24.31 -4.32 47.79
N ARG A 21 25.16 -3.35 48.13
CA ARG A 21 24.73 -2.12 48.84
C ARG A 21 23.78 -1.28 47.98
N HIS A 22 24.08 -1.11 46.70
CA HIS A 22 23.25 -0.32 45.79
C HIS A 22 21.90 -1.00 45.55
N LEU A 23 21.87 -2.34 45.45
CA LEU A 23 20.63 -3.12 45.34
C LEU A 23 19.73 -2.94 46.56
N ASN A 24 20.30 -2.92 47.76
CA ASN A 24 19.53 -2.64 48.98
C ASN A 24 18.94 -1.22 48.95
N CYS A 25 19.70 -0.23 48.49
CA CYS A 25 19.23 1.15 48.36
C CYS A 25 18.05 1.32 47.39
N LEU A 26 17.80 0.38 46.46
CA LEU A 26 16.62 0.41 45.57
C LEU A 26 15.28 0.24 46.31
N ASN A 27 15.30 -0.24 47.56
CA ASN A 27 14.10 -0.43 48.38
C ASN A 27 13.92 0.66 49.45
N GLU A 28 14.80 1.68 49.50
CA GLU A 28 14.67 2.77 50.47
C GLU A 28 13.55 3.76 50.11
N ASP A 29 12.93 4.38 51.11
CA ASP A 29 11.87 5.38 50.92
C ASP A 29 12.36 6.63 50.15
N ASN A 30 13.63 6.99 50.34
CA ASN A 30 14.21 8.17 49.74
C ASN A 30 14.43 8.00 48.23
N LYS A 31 13.62 8.71 47.46
CA LYS A 31 13.65 8.73 46.00
C LYS A 31 15.05 9.07 45.43
N SER A 32 15.78 10.01 46.04
CA SER A 32 17.12 10.41 45.58
C SER A 32 18.16 9.32 45.82
N THR A 33 18.02 8.53 46.89
CA THR A 33 18.89 7.37 47.13
C THR A 33 18.67 6.31 46.05
N ARG A 34 17.40 5.97 45.76
CA ARG A 34 17.06 4.98 44.71
C ARG A 34 17.61 5.39 43.35
N LYS A 35 17.42 6.65 42.95
CA LYS A 35 17.97 7.20 41.70
C LYS A 35 19.50 7.05 41.65
N ARG A 36 20.21 7.49 42.69
CA ARG A 36 21.68 7.40 42.74
C ARG A 36 22.15 5.95 42.72
N ALA A 37 21.43 5.03 43.35
CA ALA A 37 21.74 3.61 43.32
C ALA A 37 21.61 3.04 41.90
N LEU A 38 20.56 3.37 41.15
CA LEU A 38 20.42 2.97 39.74
C LEU A 38 21.55 3.51 38.85
N GLU A 39 21.91 4.78 39.00
CA GLU A 39 23.02 5.39 38.24
C GLU A 39 24.35 4.70 38.53
N LEU A 40 24.60 4.31 39.79
CA LEU A 40 25.80 3.57 40.17
C LEU A 40 25.79 2.13 39.65
N ILE A 41 24.64 1.44 39.71
CA ILE A 41 24.50 0.09 39.13
C ILE A 41 24.78 0.16 37.62
N LYS A 42 24.20 1.12 36.91
CA LYS A 42 24.44 1.31 35.47
C LYS A 42 25.92 1.50 35.16
N ARG A 43 26.58 2.40 35.91
CA ARG A 43 28.01 2.69 35.72
C ARG A 43 28.91 1.47 35.95
N GLU A 44 28.59 0.63 36.93
CA GLU A 44 29.39 -0.54 37.27
C GLU A 44 29.07 -1.77 36.40
N THR A 45 28.07 -1.68 35.52
CA THR A 45 27.60 -2.80 34.69
C THR A 45 27.70 -2.47 33.19
N VAL A 46 26.61 -2.04 32.56
CA VAL A 46 26.52 -1.82 31.11
C VAL A 46 27.49 -0.74 30.60
N ASP A 47 27.80 0.27 31.41
CA ASP A 47 28.72 1.35 31.01
C ASP A 47 30.21 0.98 31.23
N LYS A 48 30.49 -0.13 31.90
CA LYS A 48 31.86 -0.52 32.31
C LYS A 48 32.65 -1.25 31.22
N GLY A 49 32.02 -1.59 30.10
CA GLY A 49 32.66 -2.30 28.99
C GLY A 49 33.04 -3.75 29.33
N LEU A 50 32.19 -4.44 30.08
CA LEU A 50 32.39 -5.84 30.49
C LEU A 50 32.16 -6.80 29.31
N SER A 51 32.68 -8.03 29.43
CA SER A 51 32.38 -9.09 28.46
C SER A 51 30.90 -9.47 28.47
N SER A 52 30.38 -9.92 27.33
CA SER A 52 28.97 -10.31 27.19
C SER A 52 28.58 -11.49 28.09
N SER A 53 29.50 -12.41 28.37
CA SER A 53 29.34 -13.50 29.34
C SER A 53 29.16 -12.99 30.77
N VAL A 54 30.01 -12.06 31.22
CA VAL A 54 29.86 -11.41 32.53
C VAL A 54 28.54 -10.65 32.61
N LEU A 55 28.15 -9.94 31.55
CA LEU A 55 26.87 -9.22 31.49
C LEU A 55 25.67 -10.17 31.57
N GLN A 56 25.74 -11.40 31.04
CA GLN A 56 24.66 -12.40 31.19
C GLN A 56 24.42 -12.71 32.68
N GLU A 57 25.48 -13.05 33.41
CA GLU A 57 25.39 -13.39 34.84
C GLU A 57 24.86 -12.21 35.68
N LEU A 58 25.34 -11.00 35.37
CA LEU A 58 24.85 -9.78 35.99
C LEU A 58 23.38 -9.55 35.68
N PHE A 59 22.96 -9.69 34.42
CA PHE A 59 21.58 -9.46 34.02
C PHE A 59 20.62 -10.45 34.70
N SER A 60 20.99 -11.73 34.78
CA SER A 60 20.22 -12.77 35.49
C SER A 60 19.95 -12.41 36.95
N ALA A 61 20.93 -11.82 37.64
CA ALA A 61 20.78 -11.36 39.02
C ALA A 61 20.01 -10.02 39.15
N LEU A 62 20.19 -9.11 38.19
CA LEU A 62 19.65 -7.75 38.24
C LEU A 62 18.23 -7.63 37.67
N LEU A 63 17.79 -8.55 36.81
CA LEU A 63 16.52 -8.45 36.08
C LEU A 63 15.33 -8.15 36.99
N LYS A 64 15.10 -8.94 38.04
CA LYS A 64 13.96 -8.75 38.95
C LYS A 64 14.02 -7.40 39.70
N PRO A 65 15.16 -7.01 40.31
CA PRO A 65 15.33 -5.66 40.86
C PRO A 65 14.98 -4.55 39.87
N LEU A 66 15.43 -4.65 38.61
CA LEU A 66 15.19 -3.62 37.60
C LEU A 66 13.73 -3.56 37.18
N LEU A 67 13.09 -4.71 36.96
CA LEU A 67 11.66 -4.76 36.67
C LEU A 67 10.82 -4.17 37.80
N LYS A 68 11.21 -4.37 39.07
CA LYS A 68 10.55 -3.73 40.21
C LYS A 68 10.67 -2.20 40.16
N CYS A 69 11.81 -1.66 39.72
CA CYS A 69 12.02 -0.22 39.57
C CYS A 69 11.14 0.40 38.48
N LEU A 70 10.53 -0.39 37.59
CA LEU A 70 9.54 0.13 36.65
C LEU A 70 8.28 0.63 37.37
N SER A 71 8.00 0.21 38.60
CA SER A 71 6.89 0.74 39.39
C SER A 71 7.32 1.84 40.38
N ASP A 72 8.52 2.41 40.23
CA ASP A 72 8.99 3.49 41.10
C ASP A 72 8.14 4.76 40.89
N PRO A 73 7.73 5.46 41.97
CA PRO A 73 7.01 6.72 41.85
C PRO A 73 7.82 7.81 41.13
N MET A 74 9.16 7.74 41.14
CA MET A 74 10.00 8.66 40.39
C MET A 74 10.20 8.19 38.95
N GLU A 75 9.78 9.03 38.01
CA GLU A 75 9.95 8.82 36.57
C GLU A 75 11.40 8.52 36.16
N ARG A 76 12.36 9.30 36.68
CA ARG A 76 13.79 9.11 36.37
C ARG A 76 14.34 7.73 36.78
N CYS A 77 13.80 7.13 37.85
CA CYS A 77 14.16 5.77 38.23
C CYS A 77 13.63 4.76 37.22
N ARG A 78 12.38 4.90 36.79
CA ARG A 78 11.75 4.05 35.77
C ARG A 78 12.50 4.13 34.44
N GLU A 79 12.82 5.34 34.00
CA GLU A 79 13.58 5.62 32.77
C GLU A 79 14.97 4.95 32.80
N THR A 80 15.69 5.10 33.92
CA THR A 80 17.02 4.49 34.09
C THR A 80 16.94 2.96 34.08
N ALA A 81 15.91 2.39 34.70
CA ALA A 81 15.69 0.94 34.72
C ALA A 81 15.33 0.39 33.33
N LEU A 82 14.45 1.06 32.57
CA LEU A 82 14.12 0.69 31.18
C LEU A 82 15.37 0.75 30.28
N THR A 83 16.11 1.86 30.35
CA THR A 83 17.32 2.06 29.54
C THR A 83 18.34 0.97 29.84
N MET A 84 18.60 0.70 31.13
CA MET A 84 19.59 -0.30 31.52
C MET A 84 19.16 -1.73 31.13
N THR A 85 17.88 -2.07 31.29
CA THR A 85 17.34 -3.37 30.85
C THR A 85 17.49 -3.54 29.34
N THR A 86 17.22 -2.49 28.56
CA THR A 86 17.40 -2.48 27.11
C THR A 86 18.87 -2.68 26.71
N GLU A 87 19.81 -2.01 27.38
CA GLU A 87 21.25 -2.20 27.15
C GLU A 87 21.71 -3.62 27.48
N PHE A 88 21.22 -4.21 28.56
CA PHE A 88 21.49 -5.62 28.87
C PHE A 88 21.00 -6.53 27.74
N ILE A 89 19.73 -6.41 27.32
CA ILE A 89 19.15 -7.22 26.24
C ILE A 89 20.00 -7.13 24.96
N ARG A 90 20.56 -5.96 24.66
CA ARG A 90 21.43 -5.75 23.49
C ARG A 90 22.78 -6.48 23.59
N CYS A 91 23.35 -6.57 24.78
CA CYS A 91 24.74 -6.98 24.97
C CYS A 91 24.92 -8.45 25.38
N VAL A 92 23.88 -9.07 25.93
CA VAL A 92 23.98 -10.43 26.48
C VAL A 92 23.84 -11.52 25.39
N PRO A 93 24.53 -12.66 25.52
CA PRO A 93 24.49 -13.75 24.54
C PRO A 93 23.16 -14.53 24.53
N LYS A 94 22.41 -14.51 25.64
CA LYS A 94 21.14 -15.25 25.79
C LYS A 94 20.03 -14.35 26.35
N PRO A 95 19.57 -13.35 25.57
CA PRO A 95 18.51 -12.43 26.02
C PRO A 95 17.19 -13.15 26.30
N GLU A 96 16.95 -14.32 25.70
CA GLU A 96 15.76 -15.14 25.87
C GLU A 96 15.54 -15.64 27.31
N GLU A 97 16.61 -15.73 28.12
CA GLU A 97 16.51 -16.11 29.54
C GLU A 97 15.73 -15.07 30.37
N SER A 98 15.59 -13.84 29.88
CA SER A 98 14.84 -12.77 30.56
C SER A 98 13.32 -12.82 30.34
N LEU A 99 12.87 -13.49 29.28
CA LEU A 99 11.47 -13.45 28.83
C LEU A 99 10.43 -13.84 29.88
N PRO A 100 10.65 -14.88 30.73
CA PRO A 100 9.67 -15.29 31.74
C PRO A 100 9.31 -14.21 32.75
N TYR A 101 10.20 -13.24 32.98
CA TYR A 101 9.96 -12.12 33.88
C TYR A 101 9.66 -10.83 33.13
N LEU A 102 10.34 -10.60 32.00
CA LEU A 102 10.19 -9.38 31.20
C LEU A 102 8.80 -9.26 30.57
N MET A 103 8.33 -10.33 29.90
CA MET A 103 7.10 -10.27 29.11
C MET A 103 5.85 -10.02 29.97
N PRO A 104 5.63 -10.74 31.10
CA PRO A 104 4.50 -10.43 31.98
C PRO A 104 4.56 -9.01 32.56
N CYS A 105 5.76 -8.51 32.87
CA CYS A 105 5.94 -7.16 33.39
C CYS A 105 5.56 -6.09 32.36
N LEU A 106 5.93 -6.28 31.09
CA LEU A 106 5.54 -5.39 30.00
C LEU A 106 4.04 -5.47 29.69
N ALA A 107 3.48 -6.69 29.70
CA ALA A 107 2.06 -6.92 29.46
C ALA A 107 1.19 -6.24 30.51
N GLN A 108 1.54 -6.37 31.79
CA GLN A 108 0.87 -5.67 32.88
C GLN A 108 0.92 -4.14 32.69
N ARG A 109 2.08 -3.61 32.27
CA ARG A 109 2.31 -2.17 32.20
C ARG A 109 1.64 -1.49 31.00
N LEU A 110 1.62 -2.17 29.85
CA LEU A 110 1.19 -1.58 28.56
C LEU A 110 -0.02 -2.27 27.93
N GLY A 111 -0.28 -3.55 28.23
CA GLY A 111 -1.32 -4.36 27.59
C GLY A 111 -2.65 -4.40 28.35
N GLU A 112 -2.67 -4.01 29.62
CA GLU A 112 -3.90 -3.96 30.43
C GLU A 112 -4.82 -2.79 30.05
N LYS A 113 -6.05 -2.80 30.60
CA LYS A 113 -7.06 -1.77 30.31
C LYS A 113 -6.72 -0.41 30.92
N GLU A 114 -6.06 -0.42 32.07
CA GLU A 114 -5.63 0.80 32.76
C GLU A 114 -4.19 1.10 32.37
N THR A 115 -3.93 2.33 31.94
CA THR A 115 -2.58 2.77 31.58
C THR A 115 -1.76 2.99 32.84
N LEU A 116 -0.85 2.07 33.15
CA LEU A 116 0.02 2.19 34.33
C LEU A 116 1.21 3.15 34.12
N GLU A 117 1.75 3.24 32.89
CA GLU A 117 2.79 4.22 32.56
C GLU A 117 2.19 5.48 31.93
N THR A 118 2.10 6.54 32.72
CA THR A 118 1.49 7.80 32.29
C THR A 118 2.42 8.65 31.42
N ALA A 119 3.73 8.52 31.58
CA ALA A 119 4.71 9.30 30.83
C ALA A 119 4.91 8.74 29.41
N GLU A 120 4.68 9.58 28.40
CA GLU A 120 4.72 9.16 26.99
C GLU A 120 6.11 8.71 26.52
N GLU A 121 7.18 9.37 27.01
CA GLU A 121 8.56 9.00 26.71
C GLU A 121 8.92 7.62 27.29
N LEU A 122 8.38 7.26 28.46
CA LEU A 122 8.62 5.93 29.04
C LEU A 122 7.79 4.84 28.38
N ARG A 123 6.58 5.16 27.90
CA ARG A 123 5.85 4.24 27.03
C ARG A 123 6.63 3.96 25.75
N LEU A 124 7.22 4.99 25.14
CA LEU A 124 8.08 4.82 23.96
C LEU A 124 9.28 3.92 24.27
N LEU A 125 10.06 4.22 25.32
CA LEU A 125 11.21 3.40 25.73
C LEU A 125 10.82 1.93 25.98
N ALA A 126 9.65 1.68 26.57
CA ALA A 126 9.19 0.33 26.83
C ALA A 126 8.79 -0.42 25.54
N VAL A 127 8.19 0.27 24.56
CA VAL A 127 7.90 -0.31 23.24
C VAL A 127 9.18 -0.52 22.42
N GLU A 128 10.16 0.39 22.49
CA GLU A 128 11.49 0.21 21.86
C GLU A 128 12.22 -1.00 22.45
N MET A 129 12.16 -1.18 23.78
CA MET A 129 12.69 -2.38 24.45
C MET A 129 11.98 -3.65 23.98
N LEU A 130 10.65 -3.60 23.81
CA LEU A 130 9.89 -4.72 23.25
C LEU A 130 10.33 -5.03 21.82
N THR A 131 10.47 -4.01 20.95
CA THR A 131 10.94 -4.18 19.57
C THR A 131 12.32 -4.85 19.54
N LEU A 132 13.27 -4.37 20.34
CA LEU A 132 14.60 -4.97 20.43
C LEU A 132 14.52 -6.43 20.90
N THR A 133 13.69 -6.70 21.90
CA THR A 133 13.48 -8.07 22.42
C THR A 133 12.98 -8.99 21.31
N VAL A 134 12.07 -8.52 20.46
CA VAL A 134 11.57 -9.27 19.29
C VAL A 134 12.70 -9.56 18.30
N GLU A 135 13.52 -8.55 17.99
CA GLU A 135 14.63 -8.68 17.04
C GLU A 135 15.69 -9.69 17.51
N VAL A 136 16.01 -9.73 18.81
CA VAL A 136 17.10 -10.57 19.33
C VAL A 136 16.65 -11.95 19.82
N CYS A 137 15.40 -12.11 20.29
CA CYS A 137 14.91 -13.39 20.83
C CYS A 137 14.18 -14.26 19.79
N GLY A 138 13.68 -13.67 18.69
CA GLY A 138 13.04 -14.40 17.59
C GLY A 138 12.00 -15.43 18.02
N LYS A 139 12.18 -16.70 17.64
CA LYS A 139 11.23 -17.79 17.89
C LYS A 139 10.96 -18.09 19.36
N HIS A 140 11.86 -17.71 20.27
CA HIS A 140 11.68 -17.91 21.71
C HIS A 140 10.49 -17.11 22.28
N LEU A 141 10.00 -16.12 21.54
CA LEU A 141 8.83 -15.31 21.93
C LEU A 141 7.48 -15.95 21.63
N ALA A 142 7.42 -17.11 20.96
CA ALA A 142 6.15 -17.75 20.62
C ALA A 142 5.21 -17.96 21.85
N PRO A 143 5.69 -18.36 23.04
CA PRO A 143 4.84 -18.49 24.24
C PRO A 143 4.23 -17.16 24.73
N TYR A 144 4.80 -16.02 24.34
CA TYR A 144 4.41 -14.68 24.77
C TYR A 144 3.67 -13.90 23.69
N LEU A 145 3.22 -14.57 22.62
CA LEU A 145 2.50 -13.92 21.52
C LEU A 145 1.28 -13.14 22.02
N THR A 146 0.48 -13.71 22.91
CA THR A 146 -0.71 -13.05 23.47
C THR A 146 -0.35 -11.77 24.22
N ASP A 147 0.73 -11.79 25.00
CA ASP A 147 1.23 -10.61 25.73
C ASP A 147 1.64 -9.50 24.75
N MET A 148 2.40 -9.85 23.70
CA MET A 148 2.79 -8.90 22.66
C MET A 148 1.59 -8.31 21.93
N ILE A 149 0.62 -9.15 21.54
CA ILE A 149 -0.60 -8.69 20.86
C ILE A 149 -1.39 -7.73 21.75
N ASN A 150 -1.57 -8.04 23.03
CA ASN A 150 -2.28 -7.16 23.98
C ASN A 150 -1.59 -5.80 24.11
N ILE A 151 -0.25 -5.77 24.21
CA ILE A 151 0.54 -4.53 24.24
C ILE A 151 0.35 -3.74 22.94
N LEU A 152 0.44 -4.40 21.78
CA LEU A 152 0.36 -3.75 20.47
C LEU A 152 -1.05 -3.19 20.20
N GLN A 153 -2.11 -3.89 20.59
CA GLN A 153 -3.49 -3.39 20.48
C GLN A 153 -3.70 -2.05 21.19
N ARG A 154 -2.98 -1.82 22.31
CA ARG A 154 -3.05 -0.57 23.07
C ARG A 154 -2.15 0.52 22.50
N THR A 155 -0.92 0.15 22.15
CA THR A 155 0.12 1.11 21.80
C THR A 155 0.05 1.59 20.35
N ILE A 156 -0.56 0.84 19.43
CA ILE A 156 -0.82 1.30 18.05
C ILE A 156 -1.71 2.56 18.02
N VAL A 157 -2.63 2.69 18.98
CA VAL A 157 -3.56 3.83 19.10
C VAL A 157 -3.14 4.83 20.20
N ASP A 158 -1.90 4.76 20.69
CA ASP A 158 -1.39 5.63 21.76
C ASP A 158 -1.55 7.12 21.42
N PRO A 159 -1.87 8.01 22.38
CA PRO A 159 -1.92 9.45 22.09
C PRO A 159 -0.59 10.02 21.56
N PHE A 160 0.55 9.42 21.91
CA PHE A 160 1.86 9.90 21.49
C PHE A 160 2.27 9.30 20.14
N PRO A 161 2.52 10.13 19.09
CA PRO A 161 2.78 9.63 17.74
C PRO A 161 3.98 8.69 17.63
N ASP A 162 5.01 8.88 18.46
CA ASP A 162 6.24 8.09 18.38
C ASP A 162 6.04 6.67 18.91
N VAL A 163 5.18 6.51 19.93
CA VAL A 163 4.75 5.18 20.39
C VAL A 163 4.02 4.47 19.26
N ARG A 164 3.09 5.13 18.55
CA ARG A 164 2.39 4.50 17.42
C ARG A 164 3.35 3.98 16.35
N ARG A 165 4.37 4.78 16.00
CA ARG A 165 5.37 4.41 14.99
C ARG A 165 6.19 3.20 15.43
N GLU A 166 6.70 3.22 16.66
CA GLU A 166 7.48 2.10 17.18
C GLU A 166 6.61 0.84 17.36
N SER A 167 5.34 0.97 17.77
CA SER A 167 4.40 -0.15 17.83
C SER A 167 4.14 -0.76 16.46
N CYS A 168 4.00 0.05 15.41
CA CYS A 168 3.86 -0.45 14.04
C CYS A 168 5.10 -1.24 13.61
N LYS A 169 6.30 -0.72 13.89
CA LYS A 169 7.58 -1.42 13.63
C LYS A 169 7.66 -2.73 14.41
N CYS A 170 7.30 -2.72 15.69
CA CYS A 170 7.26 -3.90 16.53
C CYS A 170 6.28 -4.95 15.99
N THR A 171 5.07 -4.55 15.56
CA THR A 171 4.10 -5.45 14.90
C THR A 171 4.70 -6.15 13.68
N ILE A 172 5.41 -5.42 12.81
CA ILE A 172 6.08 -6.00 11.64
C ILE A 172 7.12 -7.03 12.07
N ASN A 173 7.94 -6.71 13.09
CA ASN A 173 8.97 -7.61 13.59
C ASN A 173 8.37 -8.87 14.22
N VAL A 174 7.27 -8.76 14.97
CA VAL A 174 6.56 -9.92 15.55
C VAL A 174 6.03 -10.82 14.45
N ALA A 175 5.37 -10.25 13.43
CA ALA A 175 4.83 -11.01 12.29
C ALA A 175 5.91 -11.80 11.55
N LYS A 176 7.07 -11.17 11.30
CA LYS A 176 8.21 -11.79 10.62
C LYS A 176 8.96 -12.82 11.49
N SER A 177 9.02 -12.60 12.80
CA SER A 177 9.75 -13.48 13.72
C SER A 177 8.96 -14.73 14.10
N LEU A 178 7.62 -14.66 14.07
CA LEU A 178 6.72 -15.73 14.49
C LEU A 178 5.69 -16.14 13.40
N PRO A 179 6.10 -16.41 12.14
CA PRO A 179 5.17 -16.66 11.04
C PRO A 179 4.24 -17.86 11.28
N GLU A 180 4.71 -18.88 12.01
CA GLU A 180 3.94 -20.09 12.33
C GLU A 180 2.82 -19.86 13.37
N HIS A 181 2.88 -18.78 14.17
CA HIS A 181 1.96 -18.56 15.28
C HIS A 181 1.15 -17.27 15.12
N PHE A 182 1.72 -16.26 14.47
CA PHE A 182 1.15 -14.92 14.37
C PHE A 182 -0.28 -14.91 13.79
N HIS A 183 -0.55 -15.75 12.77
CA HIS A 183 -1.85 -15.88 12.13
C HIS A 183 -3.00 -16.24 13.11
N MET A 184 -2.71 -16.81 14.28
CA MET A 184 -3.71 -17.18 15.29
C MET A 184 -4.36 -15.97 15.96
N GLN A 185 -3.68 -14.82 15.98
CA GLN A 185 -4.14 -13.60 16.68
C GLN A 185 -4.03 -12.31 15.86
N ALA A 186 -3.45 -12.37 14.65
CA ALA A 186 -3.21 -11.24 13.76
C ALA A 186 -4.44 -10.33 13.53
N GLU A 187 -5.63 -10.93 13.37
CA GLU A 187 -6.89 -10.21 13.10
C GLU A 187 -7.23 -9.17 14.17
N SER A 188 -6.84 -9.42 15.42
CA SER A 188 -7.10 -8.53 16.55
C SER A 188 -6.39 -7.16 16.45
N LEU A 189 -5.39 -7.05 15.57
CA LEU A 189 -4.66 -5.80 15.29
C LEU A 189 -5.30 -4.94 14.20
N MET A 190 -6.26 -5.47 13.42
CA MET A 190 -6.85 -4.72 12.30
C MET A 190 -7.55 -3.45 12.75
N LYS A 191 -8.41 -3.54 13.77
CA LYS A 191 -9.15 -2.38 14.27
C LYS A 191 -8.21 -1.25 14.75
N PRO A 192 -7.22 -1.48 15.63
CA PRO A 192 -6.25 -0.45 16.02
C PRO A 192 -5.49 0.18 14.84
N LEU A 193 -5.10 -0.63 13.84
CA LEU A 193 -4.41 -0.15 12.65
C LEU A 193 -5.32 0.77 11.82
N MET A 194 -6.57 0.36 11.56
CA MET A 194 -7.52 1.17 10.78
C MET A 194 -7.90 2.48 11.49
N GLU A 195 -7.96 2.49 12.83
CA GLU A 195 -8.13 3.72 13.61
C GLU A 195 -6.96 4.70 13.46
N THR A 196 -5.76 4.20 13.12
CA THR A 196 -4.53 5.01 13.03
C THR A 196 -4.15 5.39 11.60
N ILE A 197 -4.70 4.73 10.58
CA ILE A 197 -4.27 4.91 9.18
C ILE A 197 -4.57 6.31 8.60
N ALA A 198 -5.47 7.07 9.24
CA ALA A 198 -5.82 8.45 8.88
C ALA A 198 -5.19 9.51 9.80
N HIS A 199 -4.14 9.15 10.54
CA HIS A 199 -3.49 10.06 11.49
C HIS A 199 -2.94 11.34 10.83
N GLN A 200 -2.94 12.46 11.54
CA GLN A 200 -2.51 13.77 11.02
C GLN A 200 -1.06 13.78 10.50
N HIS A 201 -0.15 13.04 11.15
CA HIS A 201 1.26 12.97 10.75
C HIS A 201 1.50 11.86 9.71
N SER A 202 2.06 12.23 8.55
CA SER A 202 2.35 11.29 7.46
C SER A 202 3.26 10.13 7.88
N ARG A 203 4.28 10.38 8.72
CA ARG A 203 5.18 9.33 9.24
C ARG A 203 4.45 8.24 10.01
N VAL A 204 3.37 8.58 10.72
CA VAL A 204 2.52 7.60 11.40
C VAL A 204 1.70 6.81 10.38
N ARG A 205 1.10 7.50 9.38
CA ARG A 205 0.35 6.83 8.30
C ARG A 205 1.21 5.83 7.54
N VAL A 206 2.45 6.20 7.19
CA VAL A 206 3.44 5.29 6.58
C VAL A 206 3.64 4.05 7.44
N SER A 207 3.94 4.24 8.74
CA SER A 207 4.21 3.13 9.66
C SER A 207 3.02 2.18 9.77
N VAL A 208 1.80 2.72 9.83
CA VAL A 208 0.56 1.92 9.90
C VAL A 208 0.30 1.15 8.62
N ILE A 209 0.54 1.75 7.45
CA ILE A 209 0.37 1.08 6.15
C ILE A 209 1.33 -0.10 6.05
N GLU A 210 2.61 0.10 6.39
CA GLU A 210 3.62 -0.96 6.40
C GLU A 210 3.26 -2.07 7.40
N ALA A 211 2.80 -1.72 8.60
CA ALA A 211 2.32 -2.69 9.58
C ALA A 211 1.09 -3.45 9.08
N THR A 212 0.10 -2.78 8.49
CA THR A 212 -1.08 -3.41 7.88
C THR A 212 -0.66 -4.40 6.80
N GLY A 213 0.30 -4.01 5.96
CA GLY A 213 0.93 -4.88 4.96
C GLY A 213 1.46 -6.17 5.55
N ALA A 214 2.31 -6.06 6.59
CA ALA A 214 2.90 -7.21 7.26
C ALA A 214 1.87 -8.08 7.99
N VAL A 215 0.86 -7.48 8.62
CA VAL A 215 -0.17 -8.26 9.35
C VAL A 215 -0.99 -9.09 8.38
N ILE A 216 -1.48 -8.51 7.28
CA ILE A 216 -2.24 -9.25 6.26
C ILE A 216 -1.37 -10.36 5.65
N GLN A 217 -0.12 -10.05 5.28
CA GLN A 217 0.82 -10.98 4.66
C GLN A 217 1.07 -12.24 5.51
N HIS A 218 1.08 -12.11 6.84
CA HIS A 218 1.32 -13.21 7.79
C HIS A 218 0.04 -13.70 8.49
N SER A 219 -1.13 -13.27 8.01
CA SER A 219 -2.44 -13.73 8.48
C SER A 219 -3.02 -14.81 7.56
N ASN A 220 -4.26 -15.23 7.83
CA ASN A 220 -5.00 -16.12 6.93
C ASN A 220 -5.61 -15.40 5.70
N GLY A 221 -5.29 -14.12 5.46
CA GLY A 221 -5.76 -13.34 4.29
C GLY A 221 -7.22 -12.88 4.35
N LYS A 222 -7.98 -13.24 5.39
CA LYS A 222 -9.42 -12.99 5.48
C LYS A 222 -9.80 -11.51 5.56
N ASN A 223 -8.93 -10.67 6.13
CA ASN A 223 -9.21 -9.25 6.39
C ASN A 223 -8.70 -8.30 5.27
N VAL A 224 -8.32 -8.82 4.10
CA VAL A 224 -7.92 -7.97 2.97
C VAL A 224 -9.04 -6.98 2.63
N ASP A 225 -10.30 -7.45 2.62
CA ASP A 225 -11.46 -6.60 2.32
C ASP A 225 -11.69 -5.46 3.32
N ASP A 226 -11.33 -5.68 4.59
CA ASP A 226 -11.49 -4.67 5.64
C ASP A 226 -10.53 -3.49 5.46
N VAL A 227 -9.38 -3.72 4.81
CA VAL A 227 -8.30 -2.72 4.69
C VAL A 227 -8.23 -2.05 3.31
N LEU A 228 -8.77 -2.69 2.27
CA LEU A 228 -8.65 -2.21 0.87
C LEU A 228 -9.16 -0.78 0.68
N SER A 229 -10.33 -0.45 1.23
CA SER A 229 -10.92 0.88 1.12
C SER A 229 -10.04 1.96 1.76
N HIS A 230 -9.36 1.61 2.85
CA HIS A 230 -8.49 2.53 3.57
C HIS A 230 -7.18 2.75 2.79
N LEU A 231 -6.62 1.69 2.19
CA LEU A 231 -5.46 1.80 1.32
C LEU A 231 -5.77 2.58 0.03
N ALA A 232 -6.94 2.35 -0.58
CA ALA A 232 -7.39 3.10 -1.75
C ALA A 232 -7.48 4.61 -1.45
N GLN A 233 -8.01 5.00 -0.29
CA GLN A 233 -8.02 6.40 0.14
C GLN A 233 -6.61 6.97 0.34
N ARG A 234 -5.62 6.15 0.70
CA ARG A 234 -4.22 6.57 0.87
C ARG A 234 -3.46 6.73 -0.45
N LEU A 235 -4.03 6.31 -1.59
CA LEU A 235 -3.52 6.66 -2.92
C LEU A 235 -3.72 8.14 -3.26
N PHE A 236 -4.61 8.84 -2.54
CA PHE A 236 -4.87 10.26 -2.68
C PHE A 236 -4.19 11.09 -1.58
N ASP A 237 -3.28 10.51 -0.81
CA ASP A 237 -2.61 11.22 0.29
C ASP A 237 -1.66 12.30 -0.24
N ASP A 238 -1.70 13.49 0.36
CA ASP A 238 -0.84 14.62 0.00
C ASP A 238 0.66 14.30 0.17
N SER A 239 1.00 13.36 1.06
CA SER A 239 2.38 12.96 1.30
C SER A 239 2.80 11.84 0.33
N PRO A 240 3.78 12.08 -0.57
CA PRO A 240 4.30 11.04 -1.48
C PRO A 240 4.78 9.78 -0.76
N GLN A 241 5.37 9.93 0.44
CA GLN A 241 5.83 8.80 1.24
C GLN A 241 4.69 7.84 1.63
N VAL A 242 3.48 8.36 1.83
CA VAL A 242 2.29 7.55 2.16
C VAL A 242 1.83 6.78 0.93
N ARG A 243 1.71 7.44 -0.22
CA ARG A 243 1.37 6.80 -1.50
C ARG A 243 2.39 5.72 -1.89
N ARG A 244 3.69 6.01 -1.68
CA ARG A 244 4.77 5.04 -1.86
C ARG A 244 4.62 3.82 -0.95
N ALA A 245 4.27 4.01 0.33
CA ALA A 245 4.05 2.90 1.26
C ALA A 245 2.90 1.99 0.80
N VAL A 246 1.79 2.56 0.31
CA VAL A 246 0.69 1.78 -0.29
C VAL A 246 1.17 0.99 -1.51
N THR A 247 1.94 1.63 -2.39
CA THR A 247 2.50 1.01 -3.61
C THR A 247 3.32 -0.23 -3.27
N VAL A 248 4.24 -0.11 -2.29
CA VAL A 248 5.08 -1.23 -1.82
C VAL A 248 4.23 -2.34 -1.25
N VAL A 249 3.31 -2.04 -0.33
CA VAL A 249 2.46 -3.05 0.32
C VAL A 249 1.60 -3.81 -0.67
N VAL A 250 0.95 -3.11 -1.61
CA VAL A 250 0.11 -3.75 -2.63
C VAL A 250 0.95 -4.60 -3.59
N GLY A 251 2.12 -4.11 -4.00
CA GLY A 251 3.06 -4.87 -4.82
C GLY A 251 3.54 -6.15 -4.12
N ASP A 252 3.92 -6.05 -2.85
CA ASP A 252 4.33 -7.20 -2.03
C ASP A 252 3.21 -8.23 -1.90
N TRP A 253 1.95 -7.80 -1.70
CA TRP A 253 0.82 -8.73 -1.69
C TRP A 253 0.60 -9.40 -3.05
N LEU A 254 0.74 -8.66 -4.15
CA LEU A 254 0.63 -9.22 -5.51
C LEU A 254 1.77 -10.19 -5.88
N LEU A 255 2.91 -10.15 -5.19
CA LEU A 255 4.04 -11.04 -5.43
C LEU A 255 4.08 -12.22 -4.44
N GLN A 256 3.83 -11.96 -3.16
CA GLN A 256 4.22 -12.83 -2.07
C GLN A 256 3.05 -13.35 -1.23
N MET A 257 1.85 -12.75 -1.29
CA MET A 257 0.73 -13.23 -0.47
C MET A 257 0.30 -14.64 -0.91
N LYS A 258 0.01 -15.52 0.06
CA LYS A 258 -0.23 -16.95 -0.18
C LYS A 258 -1.45 -17.22 -1.08
N ASP A 259 -2.55 -16.51 -0.85
CA ASP A 259 -3.80 -16.61 -1.63
C ASP A 259 -4.01 -15.39 -2.55
N ARG A 260 -2.92 -14.84 -3.09
CA ARG A 260 -2.98 -13.59 -3.89
C ARG A 260 -3.91 -13.66 -5.10
N TYR A 261 -4.06 -14.83 -5.73
CA TYR A 261 -4.90 -15.02 -6.92
C TYR A 261 -6.37 -14.66 -6.65
N SER A 262 -6.88 -14.99 -5.46
CA SER A 262 -8.24 -14.64 -5.04
C SER A 262 -8.48 -13.13 -4.96
N TYR A 263 -7.41 -12.34 -4.76
CA TYR A 263 -7.46 -10.90 -4.55
C TYR A 263 -6.90 -10.06 -5.71
N PHE A 264 -6.39 -10.67 -6.79
CA PHE A 264 -5.86 -9.93 -7.94
C PHE A 264 -6.82 -8.88 -8.48
N HIS A 265 -8.09 -9.22 -8.69
CA HIS A 265 -9.12 -8.28 -9.15
C HIS A 265 -9.35 -7.06 -8.22
N LYS A 266 -8.85 -7.08 -6.98
CA LYS A 266 -8.91 -5.97 -6.03
C LYS A 266 -7.57 -5.24 -5.89
N LEU A 267 -6.46 -5.96 -5.99
CA LEU A 267 -5.11 -5.42 -5.80
C LEU A 267 -4.51 -4.81 -7.07
N VAL A 268 -4.76 -5.42 -8.24
CA VAL A 268 -4.32 -4.91 -9.55
C VAL A 268 -4.74 -3.46 -9.78
N PRO A 269 -6.02 -3.05 -9.59
CA PRO A 269 -6.40 -1.66 -9.81
C PRO A 269 -5.68 -0.68 -8.86
N LEU A 270 -5.36 -1.09 -7.63
CA LEU A 270 -4.59 -0.25 -6.70
C LEU A 270 -3.17 -0.01 -7.21
N LEU A 271 -2.45 -1.06 -7.62
CA LEU A 271 -1.08 -0.92 -8.14
C LEU A 271 -1.04 -0.16 -9.47
N LEU A 272 -1.97 -0.45 -10.39
CA LEU A 272 -2.03 0.26 -11.68
C LEU A 272 -2.32 1.75 -11.50
N THR A 273 -3.14 2.13 -10.53
CA THR A 273 -3.37 3.55 -10.20
C THR A 273 -2.06 4.26 -9.82
N CYS A 274 -1.13 3.58 -9.14
CA CYS A 274 0.18 4.13 -8.77
C CYS A 274 1.13 4.36 -9.96
N ILE A 275 0.94 3.67 -11.10
CA ILE A 275 1.74 3.91 -12.32
C ILE A 275 1.53 5.32 -12.86
N SER A 276 0.37 5.92 -12.59
CA SER A 276 0.06 7.30 -12.96
C SER A 276 0.33 8.31 -11.84
N ASP A 277 1.13 7.96 -10.82
CA ASP A 277 1.52 8.92 -9.78
C ASP A 277 2.34 10.08 -10.39
N GLU A 278 2.12 11.27 -9.85
CA GLU A 278 2.80 12.51 -10.27
C GLU A 278 4.30 12.49 -9.89
N ILE A 279 4.68 11.71 -8.88
CA ILE A 279 6.07 11.56 -8.44
C ILE A 279 6.73 10.42 -9.23
N PRO A 280 7.77 10.71 -10.05
CA PRO A 280 8.41 9.70 -10.91
C PRO A 280 8.93 8.47 -10.16
N GLU A 281 9.40 8.66 -8.93
CA GLU A 281 9.93 7.58 -8.09
C GLU A 281 8.84 6.56 -7.73
N ILE A 282 7.59 7.01 -7.55
CA ILE A 282 6.44 6.16 -7.21
C ILE A 282 5.92 5.46 -8.46
N SER A 283 5.77 6.18 -9.57
CA SER A 283 5.30 5.60 -10.82
C SER A 283 6.28 4.58 -11.40
N CYS A 284 7.59 4.85 -11.33
CA CYS A 284 8.62 3.86 -11.72
C CYS A 284 8.58 2.63 -10.82
N LEU A 285 8.50 2.81 -9.49
CA LEU A 285 8.38 1.70 -8.55
C LEU A 285 7.14 0.83 -8.83
N ALA A 286 5.99 1.45 -9.09
CA ALA A 286 4.76 0.75 -9.42
C ALA A 286 4.90 -0.03 -10.74
N ALA A 287 5.50 0.57 -11.77
CA ALA A 287 5.76 -0.07 -13.04
C ALA A 287 6.70 -1.28 -12.91
N ASP A 288 7.78 -1.15 -12.13
CA ASP A 288 8.73 -2.23 -11.89
C ASP A 288 8.11 -3.39 -11.10
N LEU A 289 7.30 -3.08 -10.07
CA LEU A 289 6.53 -4.10 -9.34
C LEU A 289 5.53 -4.80 -10.26
N TRP A 290 4.84 -4.04 -11.12
CA TRP A 290 3.87 -4.60 -12.05
C TRP A 290 4.51 -5.53 -13.09
N LYS A 291 5.68 -5.17 -13.62
CA LYS A 291 6.48 -6.04 -14.50
C LYS A 291 6.86 -7.35 -13.79
N GLN A 292 7.29 -7.27 -12.53
CA GLN A 292 7.60 -8.45 -11.73
C GLN A 292 6.38 -9.34 -11.49
N VAL A 293 5.22 -8.75 -11.17
CA VAL A 293 3.95 -9.48 -10.98
C VAL A 293 3.56 -10.23 -12.24
N GLY A 294 3.64 -9.58 -13.41
CA GLY A 294 3.36 -10.23 -14.69
C GLY A 294 4.32 -11.38 -14.99
N ALA A 295 5.63 -11.16 -14.84
CA ALA A 295 6.63 -12.19 -15.08
C ALA A 295 6.50 -13.38 -14.12
N GLN A 296 6.18 -13.14 -12.85
CA GLN A 296 5.92 -14.19 -11.88
C GLN A 296 4.66 -14.99 -12.26
N TRP A 297 3.59 -14.31 -12.67
CA TRP A 297 2.37 -14.97 -13.11
C TRP A 297 2.60 -15.82 -14.36
N GLU A 298 3.35 -15.34 -15.35
CA GLU A 298 3.72 -16.12 -16.55
C GLU A 298 4.42 -17.42 -16.15
N LYS A 299 5.44 -17.34 -15.30
CA LYS A 299 6.19 -18.49 -14.80
C LYS A 299 5.32 -19.50 -14.05
N GLU A 300 4.32 -19.02 -13.32
CA GLU A 300 3.41 -19.87 -12.54
C GLU A 300 2.31 -20.52 -13.40
N ASN A 301 2.03 -19.99 -14.59
CA ASN A 301 0.93 -20.40 -15.47
C ASN A 301 1.43 -20.80 -16.87
N GLU A 302 2.71 -21.21 -17.00
CA GLU A 302 3.33 -21.53 -18.29
C GLU A 302 2.51 -22.53 -19.11
N ASP A 303 1.96 -23.57 -18.46
CA ASP A 303 1.13 -24.59 -19.12
C ASP A 303 -0.15 -24.03 -19.74
N ASP A 304 -0.78 -23.03 -19.11
CA ASP A 304 -2.04 -22.42 -19.56
C ASP A 304 -1.83 -21.46 -20.74
N ILE A 305 -0.62 -20.92 -20.90
CA ILE A 305 -0.30 -19.89 -21.91
C ILE A 305 0.54 -20.40 -23.07
N LYS A 306 0.96 -21.68 -23.08
CA LYS A 306 1.73 -22.31 -24.15
C LYS A 306 1.16 -22.03 -25.54
N ASP A 307 -0.14 -22.20 -25.71
CA ASP A 307 -0.82 -21.97 -27.00
C ASP A 307 -0.99 -20.48 -27.34
N LYS A 308 -0.87 -19.58 -26.35
CA LYS A 308 -0.99 -18.12 -26.52
C LYS A 308 0.35 -17.44 -26.79
N LEU A 309 1.46 -18.06 -26.40
CA LEU A 309 2.82 -17.53 -26.58
C LEU A 309 3.16 -17.35 -28.06
N ASP A 310 2.64 -18.17 -28.97
CA ASP A 310 2.97 -18.05 -30.39
C ASP A 310 2.17 -16.94 -31.12
N PHE A 311 0.95 -16.60 -30.63
CA PHE A 311 0.04 -15.66 -31.32
C PHE A 311 0.04 -14.24 -30.74
N LEU A 312 0.41 -14.05 -29.47
CA LEU A 312 0.30 -12.75 -28.79
C LEU A 312 1.61 -11.93 -28.75
N LEU A 313 2.67 -12.39 -29.43
CA LEU A 313 3.97 -11.70 -29.47
C LEU A 313 3.96 -10.46 -30.35
N SER A 314 3.20 -10.45 -31.45
CA SER A 314 3.11 -9.29 -32.33
C SER A 314 2.35 -8.15 -31.65
N GLN A 315 2.92 -6.95 -31.75
CA GLN A 315 2.27 -5.72 -31.29
C GLN A 315 1.03 -5.44 -32.15
N PRO A 316 -0.11 -5.03 -31.56
CA PRO A 316 -1.28 -4.61 -32.31
C PRO A 316 -0.94 -3.45 -33.27
N PRO A 317 -1.55 -3.38 -34.48
CA PRO A 317 -1.23 -2.34 -35.48
C PRO A 317 -1.39 -0.89 -34.97
N PHE A 318 -2.24 -0.66 -33.97
CA PHE A 318 -2.58 0.65 -33.43
C PHE A 318 -2.10 0.87 -32.01
N TYR A 319 -1.07 0.14 -31.59
CA TYR A 319 -0.49 0.37 -30.28
C TYR A 319 0.11 1.80 -30.18
N PRO A 320 -0.13 2.53 -29.08
CA PRO A 320 0.39 3.87 -28.86
C PRO A 320 1.90 4.03 -29.14
N GLN A 321 2.29 5.10 -29.85
CA GLN A 321 3.70 5.34 -30.17
C GLN A 321 4.47 5.77 -28.92
N GLY A 322 5.67 5.20 -28.72
CA GLY A 322 6.52 5.56 -27.58
C GLY A 322 6.07 4.98 -26.23
N VAL A 323 4.97 4.21 -26.19
CA VAL A 323 4.51 3.50 -24.98
C VAL A 323 5.09 2.09 -24.99
N GLU A 324 5.66 1.67 -23.85
CA GLU A 324 6.15 0.30 -23.68
C GLU A 324 4.97 -0.67 -23.54
N ARG A 325 4.97 -1.72 -24.37
CA ARG A 325 3.95 -2.77 -24.30
C ARG A 325 4.10 -3.62 -23.04
N PRO A 326 3.05 -3.77 -22.21
CA PRO A 326 3.10 -4.65 -21.04
C PRO A 326 3.40 -6.11 -21.43
N GLY A 327 4.13 -6.81 -20.54
CA GLY A 327 4.38 -8.24 -20.66
C GLY A 327 3.09 -9.07 -20.72
N LEU A 328 3.18 -10.30 -21.22
CA LEU A 328 2.01 -11.16 -21.45
C LEU A 328 1.23 -11.42 -20.14
N GLY A 329 1.92 -11.67 -19.03
CA GLY A 329 1.29 -11.92 -17.73
C GLY A 329 0.56 -10.70 -17.19
N CYS A 330 1.13 -9.51 -17.37
CA CYS A 330 0.44 -8.26 -17.04
C CYS A 330 -0.87 -8.14 -17.81
N ARG A 331 -0.85 -8.42 -19.12
CA ARG A 331 -2.04 -8.38 -19.98
C ARG A 331 -3.06 -9.43 -19.57
N GLU A 332 -2.65 -10.69 -19.39
CA GLU A 332 -3.52 -11.79 -18.98
C GLU A 332 -4.19 -11.53 -17.62
N LEU A 333 -3.46 -10.98 -16.65
CA LEU A 333 -4.01 -10.60 -15.35
C LEU A 333 -5.12 -9.55 -15.49
N VAL A 334 -4.93 -8.53 -16.33
CA VAL A 334 -5.98 -7.53 -16.59
C VAL A 334 -7.16 -8.15 -17.32
N VAL A 335 -6.92 -8.90 -18.40
CA VAL A 335 -7.97 -9.54 -19.21
C VAL A 335 -8.86 -10.44 -18.37
N ARG A 336 -8.27 -11.30 -17.53
CA ARG A 336 -9.01 -12.23 -16.65
C ARG A 336 -9.88 -11.53 -15.61
N HIS A 337 -9.59 -10.27 -15.30
CA HIS A 337 -10.31 -9.51 -14.27
C HIS A 337 -11.10 -8.32 -14.81
N LEU A 338 -10.96 -7.97 -16.09
CA LEU A 338 -11.56 -6.79 -16.70
C LEU A 338 -13.07 -6.73 -16.45
N GLY A 339 -13.80 -7.82 -16.67
CA GLY A 339 -15.25 -7.86 -16.46
C GLY A 339 -15.70 -7.55 -15.02
N ARG A 340 -14.85 -7.79 -14.01
CA ARG A 340 -15.12 -7.41 -12.60
C ARG A 340 -14.77 -5.96 -12.31
N LEU A 341 -13.82 -5.39 -13.04
CA LEU A 341 -13.34 -4.02 -12.87
C LEU A 341 -14.27 -3.00 -13.54
N VAL A 342 -14.84 -3.33 -14.71
CA VAL A 342 -15.70 -2.42 -15.50
C VAL A 342 -16.84 -1.80 -14.68
N PRO A 343 -17.61 -2.56 -13.86
CA PRO A 343 -18.68 -1.94 -13.05
C PRO A 343 -18.17 -0.92 -12.03
N ALA A 344 -17.04 -1.19 -11.37
CA ALA A 344 -16.45 -0.26 -10.40
C ALA A 344 -15.98 1.03 -11.09
N ILE A 345 -15.24 0.90 -12.19
CA ILE A 345 -14.79 2.02 -13.02
C ILE A 345 -15.98 2.85 -13.51
N SER A 346 -17.07 2.19 -13.91
CA SER A 346 -18.27 2.89 -14.36
C SER A 346 -18.94 3.74 -13.30
N ASN A 347 -18.80 3.38 -12.02
CA ASN A 347 -19.31 4.17 -10.91
C ASN A 347 -18.33 5.31 -10.60
N ASP A 348 -17.04 5.00 -10.49
CA ASP A 348 -16.00 5.93 -10.05
C ASP A 348 -15.72 7.03 -11.09
N ILE A 349 -15.93 6.76 -12.39
CA ILE A 349 -15.79 7.78 -13.45
C ILE A 349 -16.89 8.85 -13.39
N THR A 350 -17.96 8.61 -12.62
CA THR A 350 -19.04 9.57 -12.38
C THR A 350 -19.06 10.06 -10.94
N ASP A 351 -18.01 9.80 -10.17
CA ASP A 351 -17.93 10.21 -8.78
C ASP A 351 -17.96 11.74 -8.65
N TRP A 352 -18.59 12.22 -7.59
CA TRP A 352 -18.70 13.66 -7.33
C TRP A 352 -17.33 14.32 -7.06
N LEU A 353 -16.35 13.54 -6.57
CA LEU A 353 -14.97 13.99 -6.37
C LEU A 353 -14.18 13.98 -7.68
N VAL A 354 -13.72 15.16 -8.09
CA VAL A 354 -12.85 15.34 -9.26
C VAL A 354 -11.58 14.46 -9.19
N PRO A 355 -10.84 14.39 -8.06
CA PRO A 355 -9.64 13.56 -8.00
C PRO A 355 -9.91 12.08 -8.30
N THR A 356 -11.04 11.55 -7.82
CA THR A 356 -11.48 10.18 -8.09
C THR A 356 -11.67 9.98 -9.60
N ARG A 357 -12.42 10.85 -10.26
CA ARG A 357 -12.65 10.76 -11.71
C ARG A 357 -11.36 10.83 -12.51
N VAL A 358 -10.43 11.72 -12.14
CA VAL A 358 -9.10 11.82 -12.78
C VAL A 358 -8.33 10.52 -12.64
N ARG A 359 -8.19 9.96 -11.42
CA ARG A 359 -7.50 8.68 -11.21
C ARG A 359 -8.17 7.53 -11.93
N THR A 360 -9.50 7.49 -11.96
CA THR A 360 -10.26 6.46 -12.68
C THR A 360 -10.04 6.54 -14.19
N SER A 361 -9.97 7.75 -14.77
CA SER A 361 -9.65 7.93 -16.19
C SER A 361 -8.25 7.42 -16.54
N GLN A 362 -7.27 7.68 -15.66
CA GLN A 362 -5.90 7.18 -15.78
C GLN A 362 -5.86 5.65 -15.68
N LEU A 363 -6.53 5.07 -14.69
CA LEU A 363 -6.64 3.62 -14.53
C LEU A 363 -7.31 2.96 -15.73
N LEU A 364 -8.40 3.54 -16.23
CA LEU A 364 -9.09 3.06 -17.42
C LEU A 364 -8.15 3.03 -18.63
N SER A 365 -7.33 4.07 -18.79
CA SER A 365 -6.33 4.10 -19.86
C SER A 365 -5.36 2.91 -19.75
N LEU A 366 -4.81 2.66 -18.56
CA LEU A 366 -3.93 1.52 -18.34
C LEU A 366 -4.64 0.21 -18.61
N LEU A 367 -5.89 0.03 -18.15
CA LEU A 367 -6.62 -1.22 -18.37
C LEU A 367 -6.87 -1.49 -19.85
N LEU A 368 -7.21 -0.48 -20.66
CA LEU A 368 -7.38 -0.63 -22.10
C LEU A 368 -6.07 -1.01 -22.79
N LEU A 369 -4.95 -0.41 -22.36
CA LEU A 369 -3.61 -0.75 -22.86
C LEU A 369 -3.27 -2.23 -22.66
N HIS A 370 -3.71 -2.80 -21.54
CA HIS A 370 -3.43 -4.19 -21.18
C HIS A 370 -4.44 -5.16 -21.79
N ALA A 371 -5.69 -4.74 -21.93
CA ALA A 371 -6.76 -5.58 -22.46
C ALA A 371 -6.62 -5.81 -23.97
N GLU A 372 -6.12 -4.83 -24.71
CA GLU A 372 -5.98 -4.90 -26.18
C GLU A 372 -7.31 -5.36 -26.82
N ASP A 373 -7.26 -6.34 -27.73
CA ASP A 373 -8.43 -6.87 -28.45
C ASP A 373 -9.48 -7.52 -27.52
N HIS A 374 -9.11 -7.90 -26.29
CA HIS A 374 -10.06 -8.50 -25.34
C HIS A 374 -11.05 -7.47 -24.78
N SER A 375 -10.78 -6.18 -24.96
CA SER A 375 -11.71 -5.09 -24.63
C SER A 375 -13.03 -5.21 -25.41
N VAL A 376 -13.04 -5.86 -26.58
CA VAL A 376 -14.22 -6.04 -27.44
C VAL A 376 -15.36 -6.78 -26.71
N GLN A 377 -15.04 -7.73 -25.82
CA GLN A 377 -16.06 -8.46 -25.03
C GLN A 377 -16.81 -7.57 -24.04
N HIS A 378 -16.20 -6.46 -23.63
CA HIS A 378 -16.75 -5.48 -22.70
C HIS A 378 -17.07 -4.16 -23.39
N LEU A 379 -17.24 -4.19 -24.71
CA LEU A 379 -17.31 -2.97 -25.49
C LEU A 379 -18.41 -2.02 -25.04
N GLN A 380 -19.66 -2.47 -25.02
CA GLN A 380 -20.80 -1.61 -24.72
C GLN A 380 -20.64 -0.86 -23.39
N PRO A 381 -20.31 -1.53 -22.27
CA PRO A 381 -20.07 -0.82 -21.02
C PRO A 381 -18.81 0.05 -21.07
N LEU A 382 -17.72 -0.38 -21.72
CA LEU A 382 -16.53 0.46 -21.89
C LEU A 382 -16.85 1.73 -22.68
N LEU A 383 -17.56 1.66 -23.81
CA LEU A 383 -18.00 2.83 -24.57
C LEU A 383 -18.86 3.78 -23.74
N ALA A 384 -19.73 3.25 -22.87
CA ALA A 384 -20.52 4.09 -21.97
C ALA A 384 -19.65 4.84 -20.95
N ILE A 385 -18.64 4.17 -20.37
CA ILE A 385 -17.66 4.78 -19.45
C ILE A 385 -16.84 5.84 -20.19
N LEU A 386 -16.36 5.49 -21.37
CA LEU A 386 -15.56 6.34 -22.24
C LEU A 386 -16.34 7.59 -22.66
N TYR A 387 -17.60 7.42 -23.05
CA TYR A 387 -18.49 8.53 -23.31
C TYR A 387 -18.61 9.45 -22.09
N ARG A 388 -18.89 8.91 -20.89
CA ARG A 388 -19.00 9.73 -19.67
C ARG A 388 -17.72 10.52 -19.39
N ALA A 389 -16.56 9.87 -19.48
CA ALA A 389 -15.26 10.53 -19.31
C ALA A 389 -15.01 11.61 -20.39
N SER A 390 -15.38 11.36 -21.65
CA SER A 390 -15.27 12.33 -22.75
C SER A 390 -16.12 13.59 -22.57
N THR A 391 -17.18 13.49 -21.76
CA THR A 391 -18.12 14.57 -21.48
C THR A 391 -17.84 15.32 -20.18
N ASP A 392 -16.79 14.95 -19.46
CA ASP A 392 -16.48 15.59 -18.18
C ASP A 392 -16.20 17.09 -18.37
N ALA A 393 -16.59 17.87 -17.36
CA ALA A 393 -16.29 19.31 -17.34
C ALA A 393 -14.82 19.58 -17.03
N GLU A 394 -14.18 18.65 -16.32
CA GLU A 394 -12.80 18.80 -15.84
C GLU A 394 -11.80 18.36 -16.90
N ARG A 395 -10.95 19.30 -17.32
CA ARG A 395 -9.96 19.05 -18.39
C ARG A 395 -9.02 17.89 -18.05
N ASP A 396 -8.64 17.72 -16.80
CA ASP A 396 -7.71 16.68 -16.38
C ASP A 396 -8.29 15.26 -16.51
N VAL A 397 -9.62 15.13 -16.53
CA VAL A 397 -10.31 13.86 -16.83
C VAL A 397 -10.28 13.56 -18.33
N VAL A 398 -10.45 14.60 -19.17
CA VAL A 398 -10.62 14.43 -20.63
C VAL A 398 -9.31 14.51 -21.43
N SER A 399 -8.30 15.20 -20.91
CA SER A 399 -7.06 15.55 -21.65
C SER A 399 -5.91 14.55 -21.52
N ASN A 400 -6.16 13.36 -20.99
CA ASN A 400 -5.15 12.31 -20.97
C ASN A 400 -4.91 11.80 -22.41
N VAL A 401 -3.77 12.16 -23.02
CA VAL A 401 -3.45 11.82 -24.42
C VAL A 401 -3.40 10.30 -24.62
N VAL A 402 -2.82 9.57 -23.66
CA VAL A 402 -2.77 8.10 -23.68
C VAL A 402 -4.17 7.50 -23.71
N TYR A 403 -5.10 8.11 -22.97
CA TYR A 403 -6.52 7.75 -22.99
C TYR A 403 -7.16 8.01 -24.37
N LEU A 404 -6.88 9.14 -25.02
CA LEU A 404 -7.40 9.44 -26.37
C LEU A 404 -6.84 8.49 -27.45
N GLU A 405 -5.58 8.07 -27.34
CA GLU A 405 -4.97 7.11 -28.26
C GLU A 405 -5.55 5.71 -28.10
N GLN A 406 -5.75 5.25 -26.87
CA GLN A 406 -6.36 3.94 -26.61
C GLN A 406 -7.84 3.93 -26.93
N LEU A 407 -8.54 5.04 -26.72
CA LEU A 407 -9.89 5.25 -27.21
C LEU A 407 -9.99 4.97 -28.71
N LEU A 408 -9.08 5.57 -29.47
CA LEU A 408 -9.00 5.37 -30.90
C LEU A 408 -8.68 3.91 -31.26
N GLY A 409 -7.70 3.30 -30.58
CA GLY A 409 -7.37 1.88 -30.75
C GLY A 409 -8.55 0.94 -30.46
N CYS A 410 -9.35 1.22 -29.43
CA CYS A 410 -10.59 0.49 -29.14
C CYS A 410 -11.61 0.67 -30.27
N VAL A 411 -11.81 1.89 -30.77
CA VAL A 411 -12.73 2.15 -31.88
C VAL A 411 -12.27 1.41 -33.14
N ASP A 412 -10.98 1.42 -33.46
CA ASP A 412 -10.43 0.73 -34.63
C ASP A 412 -10.54 -0.79 -34.53
N ALA A 413 -10.24 -1.38 -33.36
CA ALA A 413 -10.39 -2.82 -33.12
C ALA A 413 -11.84 -3.28 -33.39
N LEU A 414 -12.81 -2.45 -33.01
CA LEU A 414 -14.22 -2.73 -33.29
C LEU A 414 -14.55 -2.62 -34.76
N LEU A 415 -14.11 -1.56 -35.41
CA LEU A 415 -14.35 -1.36 -36.83
C LEU A 415 -13.72 -2.50 -37.66
N CYS A 416 -12.59 -3.05 -37.21
CA CYS A 416 -11.93 -4.19 -37.84
C CYS A 416 -12.61 -5.54 -37.57
N GLN A 417 -13.21 -5.74 -36.39
CA GLN A 417 -13.85 -7.02 -36.02
C GLN A 417 -15.36 -7.07 -36.31
N SER A 418 -16.01 -5.92 -36.50
CA SER A 418 -17.47 -5.79 -36.61
C SER A 418 -17.90 -5.51 -38.04
N GLU A 419 -17.91 -6.52 -38.91
CA GLU A 419 -18.28 -6.33 -40.33
C GLU A 419 -19.77 -5.95 -40.55
N SER A 420 -20.68 -6.06 -39.55
CA SER A 420 -22.11 -5.78 -39.79
C SER A 420 -22.96 -5.18 -38.64
N ASP A 421 -22.44 -4.99 -37.42
CA ASP A 421 -23.27 -4.57 -36.25
C ASP A 421 -22.88 -3.22 -35.62
N CYS A 422 -22.03 -2.41 -36.29
CA CYS A 422 -21.64 -1.10 -35.77
C CYS A 422 -22.78 -0.06 -35.72
N SER A 423 -23.90 -0.31 -36.40
CA SER A 423 -25.05 0.61 -36.44
C SER A 423 -25.67 0.86 -35.06
N ALA A 424 -25.68 -0.15 -34.18
CA ALA A 424 -26.24 -0.06 -32.84
C ALA A 424 -25.44 0.85 -31.89
N VAL A 425 -24.14 1.02 -32.15
CA VAL A 425 -23.20 1.83 -31.34
C VAL A 425 -22.60 3.01 -32.10
N SER A 426 -23.10 3.29 -33.31
CA SER A 426 -22.55 4.28 -34.25
C SER A 426 -22.47 5.69 -33.64
N LEU A 427 -23.51 6.12 -32.93
CA LEU A 427 -23.53 7.42 -32.25
C LEU A 427 -22.41 7.51 -31.22
N GLN A 428 -22.24 6.48 -30.38
CA GLN A 428 -21.25 6.46 -29.31
C GLN A 428 -19.84 6.46 -29.88
N LEU A 429 -19.58 5.68 -30.94
CA LEU A 429 -18.29 5.69 -31.65
C LEU A 429 -18.01 7.07 -32.26
N LEU A 430 -19.01 7.68 -32.90
CA LEU A 430 -18.87 9.03 -33.47
C LEU A 430 -18.58 10.09 -32.40
N GLN A 431 -19.24 10.03 -31.24
CA GLN A 431 -18.99 10.95 -30.11
C GLN A 431 -17.57 10.79 -29.55
N VAL A 432 -17.07 9.55 -29.43
CA VAL A 432 -15.69 9.27 -29.04
C VAL A 432 -14.71 9.85 -30.06
N LEU A 433 -14.92 9.60 -31.36
CA LEU A 433 -14.05 10.09 -32.43
C LEU A 433 -14.03 11.61 -32.52
N VAL A 434 -15.19 12.27 -32.37
CA VAL A 434 -15.29 13.73 -32.26
C VAL A 434 -14.51 14.24 -31.06
N THR A 435 -14.58 13.56 -29.91
CA THR A 435 -13.81 13.92 -28.73
C THR A 435 -12.30 13.84 -29.01
N VAL A 436 -11.83 12.72 -29.57
CA VAL A 436 -10.41 12.53 -29.93
C VAL A 436 -9.94 13.62 -30.88
N GLN A 437 -10.69 13.91 -31.95
CA GLN A 437 -10.36 14.98 -32.89
C GLN A 437 -10.34 16.37 -32.25
N SER A 438 -11.24 16.63 -31.30
CA SER A 438 -11.39 17.94 -30.69
C SER A 438 -10.36 18.24 -29.60
N LEU A 439 -9.84 17.21 -28.93
CA LEU A 439 -8.99 17.37 -27.74
C LEU A 439 -7.56 16.89 -27.94
N CYS A 440 -7.27 16.15 -29.01
CA CYS A 440 -5.91 15.70 -29.24
C CYS A 440 -5.00 16.86 -29.67
N PRO A 441 -3.87 17.09 -28.96
CA PRO A 441 -2.87 18.06 -29.40
C PRO A 441 -2.05 17.55 -30.60
N GLU A 442 -1.97 16.23 -30.81
CA GLU A 442 -1.14 15.60 -31.84
C GLU A 442 -1.88 15.50 -33.20
N PRO A 443 -1.34 16.10 -34.27
CA PRO A 443 -1.98 16.08 -35.59
C PRO A 443 -2.22 14.67 -36.13
N HIS A 444 -1.29 13.74 -35.88
CA HIS A 444 -1.38 12.37 -36.39
C HIS A 444 -2.58 11.61 -35.81
N LEU A 445 -2.97 11.91 -34.57
CA LEU A 445 -4.07 11.20 -33.93
C LEU A 445 -5.42 11.73 -34.40
N SER A 446 -5.50 13.04 -34.66
CA SER A 446 -6.66 13.66 -35.27
C SER A 446 -6.91 13.12 -36.68
N GLU A 447 -5.84 12.93 -37.46
CA GLU A 447 -5.91 12.31 -38.80
C GLU A 447 -6.40 10.87 -38.73
N LYS A 448 -5.83 10.05 -37.84
CA LYS A 448 -6.31 8.66 -37.65
C LYS A 448 -7.75 8.60 -37.18
N ALA A 449 -8.17 9.46 -36.25
CA ALA A 449 -9.57 9.53 -35.84
C ALA A 449 -10.50 9.85 -37.00
N LEU A 450 -10.06 10.65 -37.97
CA LEU A 450 -10.81 10.89 -39.21
C LEU A 450 -10.85 9.64 -40.10
N GLU A 451 -9.76 8.88 -40.20
CA GLU A 451 -9.75 7.59 -40.91
C GLU A 451 -10.76 6.60 -40.28
N SER A 452 -10.83 6.53 -38.95
CA SER A 452 -11.81 5.71 -38.24
C SER A 452 -13.25 6.19 -38.46
N VAL A 453 -13.50 7.50 -38.55
CA VAL A 453 -14.81 8.04 -38.95
C VAL A 453 -15.17 7.60 -40.37
N GLN A 454 -14.22 7.63 -41.30
CA GLN A 454 -14.44 7.15 -42.67
C GLN A 454 -14.70 5.64 -42.70
N CYS A 455 -14.02 4.87 -41.87
CA CYS A 455 -14.25 3.44 -41.74
C CYS A 455 -15.65 3.15 -41.16
N LEU A 456 -16.06 3.85 -40.09
CA LEU A 456 -17.40 3.77 -39.52
C LEU A 456 -18.50 4.12 -40.53
N CYS A 457 -18.25 5.10 -41.40
CA CYS A 457 -19.13 5.45 -42.52
C CYS A 457 -19.25 4.30 -43.52
N LYS A 458 -18.12 3.70 -43.93
CA LYS A 458 -18.08 2.58 -44.89
C LYS A 458 -18.76 1.32 -44.36
N VAL A 459 -18.51 0.95 -43.10
CA VAL A 459 -19.10 -0.24 -42.46
C VAL A 459 -20.62 -0.11 -42.35
N GLN A 460 -21.16 1.10 -42.26
CA GLN A 460 -22.60 1.36 -42.26
C GLN A 460 -23.21 1.51 -43.66
N GLY A 461 -22.41 1.42 -44.72
CA GLY A 461 -22.88 1.59 -46.10
C GLY A 461 -23.34 3.01 -46.43
N LEU A 462 -22.81 4.03 -45.76
CA LEU A 462 -23.13 5.44 -46.02
C LEU A 462 -22.23 6.01 -47.12
N ASP A 463 -22.79 6.88 -47.98
CA ASP A 463 -22.12 7.45 -49.15
C ASP A 463 -21.03 8.47 -48.77
N SER A 464 -21.20 9.18 -47.65
CA SER A 464 -20.24 10.17 -47.19
C SER A 464 -20.21 10.32 -45.67
N VAL A 465 -19.07 10.78 -45.14
CA VAL A 465 -18.92 11.12 -43.72
C VAL A 465 -19.99 12.13 -43.27
N LYS A 466 -20.40 13.04 -44.16
CA LYS A 466 -21.46 14.02 -43.87
C LYS A 466 -22.79 13.34 -43.55
N ASP A 467 -23.11 12.25 -44.25
CA ASP A 467 -24.36 11.51 -44.02
C ASP A 467 -24.35 10.85 -42.63
N LEU A 468 -23.18 10.39 -42.16
CA LEU A 468 -23.01 9.88 -40.79
C LEU A 468 -23.27 10.97 -39.74
N TYR A 469 -22.69 12.17 -39.89
CA TYR A 469 -22.97 13.29 -38.98
C TYR A 469 -24.43 13.74 -39.04
N ARG A 470 -25.05 13.76 -40.23
CA ARG A 470 -26.46 14.14 -40.42
C ARG A 470 -27.41 13.15 -39.77
N GLN A 471 -27.14 11.84 -39.92
CA GLN A 471 -27.91 10.78 -39.28
C GLN A 471 -28.00 10.97 -37.76
N HIS A 472 -26.92 11.44 -37.14
CA HIS A 472 -26.81 11.63 -35.69
C HIS A 472 -26.94 13.09 -35.22
N MET A 473 -27.20 14.05 -36.12
CA MET A 473 -27.11 15.49 -35.83
C MET A 473 -27.97 15.93 -34.64
N GLY A 474 -29.23 15.49 -34.59
CA GLY A 474 -30.13 15.83 -33.48
C GLY A 474 -29.61 15.33 -32.13
N GLN A 475 -28.99 14.15 -32.11
CA GLN A 475 -28.40 13.56 -30.91
C GLN A 475 -27.09 14.25 -30.51
N LEU A 476 -26.26 14.61 -31.49
CA LEU A 476 -25.00 15.36 -31.28
C LEU A 476 -25.25 16.77 -30.73
N LEU A 477 -26.25 17.48 -31.26
CA LEU A 477 -26.63 18.81 -30.73
C LEU A 477 -27.32 18.70 -29.37
N GLY A 478 -28.14 17.66 -29.16
CA GLY A 478 -28.70 17.34 -27.85
C GLY A 478 -27.61 17.07 -26.81
N TRP A 479 -26.58 16.32 -27.21
CA TRP A 479 -25.41 16.01 -26.40
C TRP A 479 -24.66 17.27 -25.93
N LEU A 480 -24.38 18.21 -26.85
CA LEU A 480 -23.69 19.45 -26.52
C LEU A 480 -24.56 20.44 -25.74
N SER A 481 -25.85 20.52 -26.05
CA SER A 481 -26.75 21.50 -25.43
C SER A 481 -26.98 21.26 -23.94
N ALA A 482 -26.78 20.02 -23.45
CA ALA A 482 -26.88 19.67 -22.03
C ALA A 482 -25.97 20.50 -21.10
N SER A 483 -24.82 20.98 -21.61
CA SER A 483 -23.84 21.74 -20.83
C SER A 483 -23.61 23.17 -21.32
N VAL A 484 -24.31 23.63 -22.37
CA VAL A 484 -24.01 24.88 -23.08
C VAL A 484 -23.95 26.12 -22.18
N ASN A 485 -24.79 26.15 -21.13
CA ASN A 485 -24.86 27.26 -20.18
C ASN A 485 -23.63 27.38 -19.27
N THR A 486 -22.77 26.37 -19.24
CA THR A 486 -21.55 26.30 -18.42
C THR A 486 -20.27 26.43 -19.25
N TRP A 487 -20.39 26.68 -20.56
CA TRP A 487 -19.25 26.74 -21.44
C TRP A 487 -18.39 27.98 -21.19
N SER A 488 -17.08 27.77 -21.27
CA SER A 488 -16.06 28.81 -21.34
C SER A 488 -15.32 28.73 -22.68
N SER A 489 -14.40 29.67 -22.93
CA SER A 489 -13.50 29.61 -24.09
C SER A 489 -12.65 28.33 -24.15
N TYR A 490 -12.46 27.69 -23.00
CA TYR A 490 -11.62 26.50 -22.81
C TYR A 490 -12.42 25.20 -22.69
N SER A 491 -13.75 25.25 -22.79
CA SER A 491 -14.59 24.05 -22.65
C SER A 491 -14.37 23.06 -23.81
N PRO A 492 -14.09 21.77 -23.52
CA PRO A 492 -13.99 20.70 -24.50
C PRO A 492 -15.15 20.69 -25.51
N GLN A 493 -16.36 20.92 -25.02
CA GLN A 493 -17.60 20.88 -25.78
C GLN A 493 -17.66 21.95 -26.89
N ARG A 494 -16.96 23.08 -26.71
CA ARG A 494 -16.81 24.10 -27.75
C ARG A 494 -15.98 23.60 -28.94
N LEU A 495 -14.91 22.85 -28.66
CA LEU A 495 -14.05 22.24 -29.68
C LEU A 495 -14.79 21.10 -30.38
N GLN A 496 -15.54 20.29 -29.64
CA GLN A 496 -16.41 19.25 -30.20
C GLN A 496 -17.45 19.83 -31.17
N LEU A 497 -18.10 20.94 -30.81
CA LEU A 497 -19.03 21.64 -31.72
C LEU A 497 -18.34 22.10 -33.00
N HIS A 498 -17.11 22.62 -32.90
CA HIS A 498 -16.34 23.05 -34.06
C HIS A 498 -16.06 21.89 -35.02
N ILE A 499 -15.64 20.74 -34.51
CA ILE A 499 -15.45 19.53 -35.31
C ILE A 499 -16.75 19.09 -35.98
N ILE A 500 -17.86 19.02 -35.23
CA ILE A 500 -19.16 18.61 -35.79
C ILE A 500 -19.59 19.53 -36.94
N VAL A 501 -19.46 20.85 -36.76
CA VAL A 501 -19.82 21.84 -37.80
C VAL A 501 -18.94 21.72 -39.04
N ILE A 502 -17.64 21.43 -38.88
CA ILE A 502 -16.71 21.28 -40.01
C ILE A 502 -17.02 20.00 -40.81
N GLN A 503 -17.36 18.91 -40.13
CA GLN A 503 -17.45 17.58 -40.74
C GLN A 503 -18.86 17.22 -41.27
N SER A 504 -19.91 17.98 -40.93
CA SER A 504 -21.32 17.71 -41.29
C SER A 504 -21.84 18.23 -42.63
#